data_AF-A0A433DMM0-F1
#
_entry.id   AF-A0A433DMM0-F1
#
_cell.length_a   1.000
_cell.length_b   1.000
_cell.length_c   1.000
_cell.angle_alpha   90.00
_cell.angle_beta   90.00
_cell.angle_gamma   90.00
#
_symmetry.space_group_name_H-M   'P 1'
#
loop_
_entity.id
_entity.type
_entity.pdbx_description
1 polymer ?
#
loop_
_entity_poly.entity_id
_entity_poly.type
_entity_poly.pdbx_seq_one_letter_code
_entity_poly.pdbx_strand_id
1 'polypeptide(L)'
;MFLSKTTSAFRVAACSAKLNAARSISTATPSTLTEAFSACQNANGNYEVTLIPGDGIGPEISRSVKHIFSAAKVPIEWDEVDVTPVLKDGKTAIPDEAIASVKKNTLALKGPLATPIGKGHVSLNLTLRRTFSLYANVRPCRSIAGFKTPYENVDTVLIRENTEGEYSGIEHEVSGSDGGWRGRCI
;
A
#
# COMPACT_ATOMS: atom_id res chain seq x y z
N MET A 1 -65.04 -3.02 32.94
CA MET A 1 -65.29 -4.12 31.99
C MET A 1 -64.11 -4.15 31.03
N PHE A 2 -62.99 -4.72 31.46
CA PHE A 2 -62.50 -6.08 31.18
C PHE A 2 -61.83 -6.24 29.80
N LEU A 3 -60.51 -6.54 29.85
CA LEU A 3 -59.63 -7.21 28.87
C LEU A 3 -59.42 -6.52 27.49
N SER A 4 -58.27 -6.56 26.83
CA SER A 4 -57.19 -7.55 26.81
C SER A 4 -55.90 -6.90 26.26
N LYS A 5 -54.76 -7.17 26.91
CA LYS A 5 -53.42 -6.94 26.37
C LYS A 5 -53.08 -8.10 25.44
N THR A 6 -52.87 -7.85 24.15
CA THR A 6 -52.31 -8.84 23.22
C THR A 6 -50.88 -8.43 22.87
N THR A 7 -49.94 -8.99 23.61
CA THR A 7 -48.50 -8.89 23.37
C THR A 7 -48.16 -9.81 22.19
N SER A 8 -47.92 -9.24 21.01
CA SER A 8 -47.35 -9.99 19.88
C SER A 8 -45.84 -10.07 20.06
N ALA A 9 -45.36 -11.26 20.43
CA ALA A 9 -43.94 -11.58 20.53
C ALA A 9 -43.34 -11.72 19.13
N PHE A 10 -42.63 -10.69 18.66
CA PHE A 10 -41.73 -10.80 17.51
C PHE A 10 -40.57 -11.72 17.90
N ARG A 11 -40.63 -12.98 17.48
CA ARG A 11 -39.51 -13.91 17.56
C ARG A 11 -38.44 -13.47 16.56
N VAL A 12 -37.40 -12.81 17.05
CA VAL A 12 -36.13 -12.68 16.32
C VAL A 12 -35.51 -14.07 16.27
N ALA A 13 -35.52 -14.69 15.09
CA ALA A 13 -34.78 -15.91 14.84
C ALA A 13 -33.29 -15.61 15.05
N ALA A 14 -32.71 -16.17 16.12
CA ALA A 14 -31.28 -16.21 16.32
C ALA A 14 -30.67 -17.10 15.23
N CYS A 15 -30.30 -16.49 14.10
CA CYS A 15 -29.44 -17.13 13.13
C CYS A 15 -28.06 -17.24 13.77
N SER A 16 -27.75 -18.42 14.30
CA SER A 16 -26.43 -18.77 14.80
C SER A 16 -25.47 -18.83 13.61
N ALA A 17 -24.99 -17.65 13.18
CA ALA A 17 -23.87 -17.54 12.27
C ALA A 17 -22.66 -18.15 12.99
N LYS A 18 -22.24 -19.33 12.54
CA LYS A 18 -20.97 -19.93 12.94
C LYS A 18 -19.89 -18.86 12.68
N LEU A 19 -19.25 -18.38 13.74
CA LEU A 19 -18.04 -17.57 13.65
C LEU A 19 -16.96 -18.46 13.00
N ASN A 20 -16.90 -18.46 11.68
CA ASN A 20 -15.67 -18.86 11.01
C ASN A 20 -14.66 -17.78 11.36
N ALA A 21 -13.75 -18.12 12.27
CA ALA A 21 -12.62 -17.32 12.67
C ALA A 21 -12.01 -16.68 11.42
N ALA A 22 -12.21 -15.38 11.27
CA ALA A 22 -11.46 -14.61 10.31
C ALA A 22 -10.00 -14.74 10.76
N ARG A 23 -9.25 -15.64 10.09
CA ARG A 23 -7.79 -15.57 10.09
C ARG A 23 -7.45 -14.27 9.38
N SER A 24 -7.43 -13.22 10.19
CA SER A 24 -6.75 -11.96 9.96
C SER A 24 -5.27 -12.28 9.76
N ILE A 25 -4.58 -11.51 8.91
CA ILE A 25 -3.12 -11.53 8.77
C ILE A 25 -2.40 -11.12 10.08
N SER A 26 -3.12 -10.88 11.17
CA SER A 26 -2.55 -10.80 12.51
C SER A 26 -3.36 -11.61 13.52
N THR A 27 -2.86 -12.81 13.83
CA THR A 27 -2.96 -13.43 15.17
C THR A 27 -1.58 -13.80 15.70
N ALA A 28 -0.53 -13.13 15.22
CA ALA A 28 0.74 -13.15 15.92
C ALA A 28 0.61 -12.16 17.08
N THR A 29 0.73 -12.65 18.32
CA THR A 29 1.28 -11.84 19.42
C THR A 29 2.40 -10.97 18.85
N PRO A 30 2.49 -9.67 19.19
CA PRO A 30 3.47 -8.77 18.59
C PRO A 30 4.86 -9.34 18.87
N SER A 31 5.39 -10.09 17.90
CA SER A 31 6.78 -10.47 17.86
C SER A 31 7.50 -9.14 17.71
N THR A 32 8.26 -8.82 18.74
CA THR A 32 9.16 -7.66 18.90
C THR A 32 9.16 -6.78 17.66
N LEU A 33 8.54 -5.60 17.76
CA LEU A 33 8.68 -4.54 16.76
C LEU A 33 10.15 -4.52 16.33
N THR A 34 10.42 -4.58 15.02
CA THR A 34 11.79 -4.46 14.52
C THR A 34 12.42 -3.25 15.21
N GLU A 35 13.65 -3.36 15.73
CA GLU A 35 14.27 -2.35 16.60
C GLU A 35 14.16 -0.92 16.01
N ALA A 36 14.17 -0.80 14.69
CA ALA A 36 13.96 0.44 13.95
C ALA A 36 12.56 1.09 14.16
N PHE A 37 11.50 0.30 14.33
CA PHE A 37 10.13 0.78 14.53
C PHE A 37 9.81 1.13 15.99
N SER A 38 10.53 0.54 16.96
CA SER A 38 10.39 0.92 18.37
C SER A 38 10.86 2.36 18.64
N ALA A 39 11.62 2.97 17.72
CA ALA A 39 12.26 4.28 17.90
C ALA A 39 11.42 5.49 17.43
N CYS A 40 10.25 5.30 16.80
CA CYS A 40 9.47 6.39 16.18
C CYS A 40 8.18 6.77 16.92
N GLN A 41 8.06 6.43 18.22
CA GLN A 41 7.01 6.98 19.06
C GLN A 41 7.35 8.41 19.51
N ASN A 42 6.47 9.35 19.21
CA ASN A 42 6.55 10.73 19.68
C ASN A 42 6.37 10.81 21.20
N ALA A 43 6.74 11.95 21.79
CA ALA A 43 6.55 12.23 23.22
C ALA A 43 5.09 12.04 23.71
N ASN A 44 4.13 12.10 22.77
CA ASN A 44 2.70 11.92 23.01
C ASN A 44 2.25 10.44 22.92
N GLY A 45 3.15 9.49 22.66
CA GLY A 45 2.85 8.07 22.48
C GLY A 45 2.27 7.70 21.10
N ASN A 46 2.23 8.65 20.15
CA ASN A 46 1.78 8.42 18.78
C ASN A 46 2.95 8.03 17.88
N TYR A 47 2.68 7.26 16.83
CA TYR A 47 3.66 6.92 15.80
C TYR A 47 3.60 7.93 14.65
N GLU A 48 4.73 8.50 14.26
CA GLU A 48 4.81 9.30 13.03
C GLU A 48 4.82 8.40 11.80
N VAL A 49 3.91 8.68 10.87
CA VAL A 49 3.81 7.96 9.60
C VAL A 49 3.80 8.96 8.46
N THR A 50 4.74 8.80 7.52
CA THR A 50 4.78 9.64 6.31
C THR A 50 3.59 9.29 5.42
N LEU A 51 2.77 10.27 5.06
CA LEU A 51 1.68 10.09 4.10
C LEU A 51 2.01 10.81 2.80
N ILE A 52 1.95 10.07 1.70
CA ILE A 52 2.09 10.60 0.35
C ILE A 52 0.71 10.51 -0.32
N PRO A 53 -0.03 11.63 -0.48
CA PRO A 53 -1.39 11.61 -1.01
C PRO A 53 -1.49 11.01 -2.42
N GLY A 54 -0.45 11.22 -3.25
CA GLY A 54 -0.38 10.75 -4.63
C GLY A 54 -1.23 11.57 -5.59
N ASP A 55 -1.38 11.05 -6.82
CA ASP A 55 -1.98 11.74 -7.96
C ASP A 55 -3.38 11.21 -8.29
N GLY A 56 -4.15 11.99 -9.08
CA GLY A 56 -5.46 11.59 -9.58
C GLY A 56 -6.46 11.38 -8.44
N ILE A 57 -6.91 10.14 -8.24
CA ILE A 57 -7.80 9.76 -7.12
C ILE A 57 -7.08 9.68 -5.77
N GLY A 58 -5.75 9.83 -5.74
CA GLY A 58 -4.91 9.68 -4.56
C GLY A 58 -5.31 10.56 -3.35
N PRO A 59 -5.51 11.87 -3.52
CA PRO A 59 -5.89 12.75 -2.41
C PRO A 59 -7.26 12.40 -1.79
N GLU A 60 -8.20 11.90 -2.60
CA GLU A 60 -9.54 11.50 -2.13
C GLU A 60 -9.48 10.24 -1.26
N ILE A 61 -8.78 9.22 -1.72
CA ILE A 61 -8.61 7.98 -0.95
C ILE A 61 -7.78 8.23 0.32
N SER A 62 -6.75 9.08 0.25
CA SER A 62 -5.89 9.41 1.39
C SER A 62 -6.65 10.14 2.48
N ARG A 63 -7.55 11.07 2.11
CA ARG A 63 -8.45 11.73 3.07
C ARG A 63 -9.39 10.74 3.74
N SER A 64 -9.94 9.80 2.97
CA SER A 64 -10.83 8.75 3.50
C SER A 64 -10.11 7.86 4.51
N VAL A 65 -8.85 7.50 4.26
CA VAL A 65 -8.01 6.74 5.20
C VAL A 65 -7.81 7.51 6.50
N LYS A 66 -7.45 8.81 6.45
CA LYS A 66 -7.30 9.63 7.67
C LYS A 66 -8.58 9.69 8.49
N HIS A 67 -9.74 9.85 7.85
CA HIS A 67 -11.03 9.88 8.54
C HIS A 67 -11.31 8.57 9.26
N ILE A 68 -11.07 7.42 8.62
CA ILE A 68 -11.24 6.10 9.23
C ILE A 68 -10.30 5.92 10.42
N PHE A 69 -9.03 6.31 10.27
CA PHE A 69 -8.01 6.17 11.32
C PHE A 69 -8.29 7.08 12.52
N SER A 70 -8.75 8.31 12.27
CA SER A 70 -9.17 9.24 13.32
C SER A 70 -10.41 8.71 14.07
N ALA A 71 -11.41 8.18 13.35
CA ALA A 71 -12.59 7.58 13.96
C ALA A 71 -12.26 6.34 14.80
N ALA A 72 -11.29 5.53 14.35
CA ALA A 72 -10.77 4.38 15.08
C ALA A 72 -9.80 4.74 16.22
N LYS A 73 -9.46 6.03 16.40
CA LYS A 73 -8.52 6.54 17.42
C LYS A 73 -7.17 5.81 17.40
N VAL A 74 -6.67 5.51 16.20
CA VAL A 74 -5.36 4.89 16.04
C VAL A 74 -4.27 5.89 16.47
N PRO A 75 -3.27 5.50 17.28
CA PRO A 75 -2.22 6.40 17.77
C PRO A 75 -1.20 6.72 16.66
N ILE A 76 -1.65 7.41 15.61
CA ILE A 76 -0.83 7.79 14.46
C ILE A 76 -0.92 9.29 14.23
N GLU A 77 0.24 9.89 14.00
CA GLU A 77 0.40 11.26 13.56
C GLU A 77 0.88 11.25 12.11
N TRP A 78 0.18 11.98 11.24
CA TRP A 78 0.44 11.97 9.80
C TRP A 78 1.42 13.09 9.44
N ASP A 79 2.55 12.70 8.86
CA ASP A 79 3.50 13.63 8.23
C ASP A 79 3.24 13.65 6.72
N GLU A 80 2.47 14.63 6.26
CA GLU A 80 2.08 14.72 4.86
C GLU A 80 3.19 15.32 4.01
N VAL A 81 3.69 14.53 3.06
CA VAL A 81 4.74 14.97 2.16
C VAL A 81 4.32 14.81 0.71
N ASP A 82 4.59 15.84 -0.07
CA ASP A 82 4.41 15.81 -1.52
C ASP A 82 5.66 15.21 -2.20
N VAL A 83 5.45 14.31 -3.14
CA VAL A 83 6.51 13.66 -3.93
C VAL A 83 6.49 14.10 -5.38
N THR A 84 5.87 15.25 -5.68
CA THR A 84 5.90 15.87 -7.00
C THR A 84 7.33 15.80 -7.56
N PRO A 85 7.52 15.17 -8.73
CA PRO A 85 8.85 14.89 -9.26
C PRO A 85 9.61 16.19 -9.52
N VAL A 86 10.83 16.27 -8.98
CA VAL A 86 11.76 17.37 -9.23
C VAL A 86 12.76 16.93 -10.29
N LEU A 87 13.07 17.81 -11.24
CA LEU A 87 14.15 17.59 -12.20
C LEU A 87 15.49 17.96 -11.54
N LYS A 88 16.30 16.95 -11.23
CA LYS A 88 17.68 17.12 -10.74
C LYS A 88 18.61 16.57 -11.81
N ASP A 89 19.49 17.40 -12.35
CA ASP A 89 20.47 17.03 -13.38
C ASP A 89 19.84 16.38 -14.64
N GLY A 90 18.65 16.85 -15.04
CA GLY A 90 17.91 16.32 -16.19
C GLY A 90 17.23 14.97 -15.95
N LYS A 91 17.31 14.42 -14.73
CA LYS A 91 16.63 13.18 -14.32
C LYS A 91 15.50 13.48 -13.34
N THR A 92 14.43 12.70 -13.44
CA THR A 92 13.29 12.75 -12.52
C THR A 92 13.72 12.16 -11.18
N ALA A 93 13.73 12.98 -10.13
CA ALA A 93 14.11 12.61 -8.78
C ALA A 93 12.96 12.88 -7.79
N ILE A 94 12.98 12.16 -6.68
CA ILE A 94 12.10 12.39 -5.54
C ILE A 94 12.68 13.55 -4.73
N PRO A 95 11.85 14.46 -4.19
CA PRO A 95 12.32 15.51 -3.27
C PRO A 95 13.12 14.94 -2.10
N ASP A 96 14.24 15.59 -1.77
CA ASP A 96 15.12 15.16 -0.67
C ASP A 96 14.40 15.22 0.70
N GLU A 97 13.44 16.14 0.86
CA GLU A 97 12.56 16.25 2.03
C GLU A 97 11.69 15.00 2.24
N ALA A 98 11.11 14.47 1.16
CA ALA A 98 10.33 13.24 1.22
C ALA A 98 11.19 12.03 1.58
N ILE A 99 12.42 11.96 1.05
CA ILE A 99 13.36 10.91 1.41
C ILE A 99 13.74 10.99 2.89
N ALA A 100 13.97 12.21 3.40
CA ALA A 100 14.30 12.44 4.79
C ALA A 100 13.15 12.04 5.73
N SER A 101 11.90 12.42 5.41
CA SER A 101 10.71 12.05 6.19
C SER A 101 10.54 10.53 6.27
N VAL A 102 10.60 9.82 5.13
CA VAL A 102 10.45 8.35 5.13
C VAL A 102 11.59 7.66 5.88
N LYS A 103 12.83 8.17 5.79
CA LYS A 103 13.97 7.63 6.56
C LYS A 103 13.83 7.88 8.06
N LYS A 104 13.27 9.03 8.46
CA LYS A 104 13.01 9.37 9.87
C LYS A 104 11.92 8.47 10.45
N ASN A 105 10.80 8.33 9.74
CA ASN A 105 9.61 7.66 10.26
C ASN A 105 9.67 6.14 10.08
N THR A 106 10.50 5.65 9.15
CA THR A 106 10.62 4.25 8.69
C THR A 106 9.37 3.64 8.05
N LEU A 107 8.21 4.27 8.24
CA LEU A 107 6.93 3.91 7.67
C LEU A 107 6.40 5.01 6.77
N ALA A 108 5.88 4.60 5.60
CA ALA A 108 5.20 5.48 4.68
C ALA A 108 3.96 4.81 4.09
N LEU A 109 2.88 5.58 3.97
CA LEU A 109 1.67 5.23 3.24
C LEU A 109 1.60 6.08 1.98
N LYS A 110 1.54 5.45 0.79
CA LYS A 110 1.47 6.16 -0.49
C LYS A 110 0.21 5.85 -1.29
N GLY A 111 -0.41 6.90 -1.81
CA GLY A 111 -1.43 6.82 -2.86
C GLY A 111 -0.86 6.41 -4.23
N PRO A 112 -1.72 6.22 -5.24
CA PRO A 112 -1.30 6.00 -6.62
C PRO A 112 -0.44 7.17 -7.10
N LEU A 113 0.66 6.87 -7.80
CA LEU A 113 1.54 7.88 -8.39
C LEU A 113 1.49 7.71 -9.90
N ALA A 114 1.14 8.77 -10.61
CA ALA A 114 1.07 8.76 -12.05
C ALA A 114 2.50 8.84 -12.63
N THR A 115 2.85 7.89 -13.49
CA THR A 115 4.12 7.93 -14.23
C THR A 115 3.83 8.25 -15.70
N PRO A 116 4.36 9.36 -16.26
CA PRO A 116 4.13 9.70 -17.66
C PRO A 116 4.72 8.60 -18.56
N ILE A 117 3.90 8.09 -19.48
CA ILE A 117 4.28 7.02 -20.40
C ILE A 117 4.98 7.65 -21.62
N GLY A 118 6.14 7.11 -22.02
CA GLY A 118 6.71 7.35 -23.36
C GLY A 118 7.83 8.39 -23.51
N LYS A 119 8.42 8.92 -22.43
CA LYS A 119 9.52 9.91 -22.54
C LYS A 119 10.74 9.59 -21.67
N GLY A 120 11.39 8.44 -21.79
CA GLY A 120 12.72 8.19 -21.19
C GLY A 120 12.88 8.46 -19.67
N HIS A 121 11.77 8.67 -18.95
CA HIS A 121 11.77 8.96 -17.52
C HIS A 121 11.73 7.63 -16.77
N VAL A 122 12.64 7.48 -15.81
CA VAL A 122 12.62 6.34 -14.90
C VAL A 122 11.34 6.42 -14.06
N SER A 123 10.63 5.30 -13.90
CA SER A 123 9.40 5.23 -13.11
C SER A 123 9.65 5.68 -11.67
N LEU A 124 8.88 6.65 -11.19
CA LEU A 124 9.00 7.18 -9.82
C LEU A 124 8.81 6.08 -8.76
N ASN A 125 7.91 5.12 -9.03
CA ASN A 125 7.69 3.97 -8.16
C ASN A 125 8.91 3.03 -8.11
N LEU A 126 9.65 2.90 -9.21
CA LEU A 126 10.89 2.12 -9.26
C LEU A 126 11.99 2.83 -8.47
N THR A 127 12.13 4.15 -8.66
CA THR A 127 13.09 4.96 -7.90
C THR A 127 12.86 4.83 -6.40
N LEU A 128 11.61 4.96 -5.92
CA LEU A 128 11.27 4.78 -4.50
C LEU A 128 11.73 3.42 -3.96
N ARG A 129 11.47 2.33 -4.70
CA ARG A 129 11.86 0.97 -4.27
C ARG A 129 13.36 0.79 -4.15
N ARG A 130 14.12 1.36 -5.09
CA ARG A 130 15.58 1.33 -5.08
C ARG A 130 16.16 2.21 -3.98
N THR A 131 15.65 3.42 -3.80
CA THR A 131 16.12 4.37 -2.78
C THR A 131 15.95 3.83 -1.36
N PHE A 132 14.88 3.08 -1.09
CA PHE A 132 14.59 2.51 0.23
C PHE A 132 14.86 1.00 0.32
N SER A 133 15.51 0.39 -0.68
CA SER A 133 15.83 -1.05 -0.71
C SER A 133 14.63 -1.96 -0.40
N LEU A 134 13.45 -1.64 -0.95
CA LEU A 134 12.19 -2.35 -0.71
C LEU A 134 12.10 -3.62 -1.56
N TYR A 135 12.81 -4.67 -1.14
CA TYR A 135 13.00 -5.91 -1.89
C TYR A 135 11.75 -6.80 -2.02
N ALA A 136 10.90 -6.85 -0.99
CA ALA A 136 9.72 -7.72 -0.97
C ALA A 136 8.43 -6.95 -1.26
N ASN A 137 7.71 -7.37 -2.30
CA ASN A 137 6.37 -6.90 -2.61
C ASN A 137 5.33 -7.97 -2.22
N VAL A 138 4.60 -7.73 -1.14
CA VAL A 138 3.57 -8.66 -0.64
C VAL A 138 2.20 -8.26 -1.19
N ARG A 139 1.52 -9.19 -1.89
CA ARG A 139 0.22 -9.00 -2.53
C ARG A 139 -0.77 -10.06 -2.06
N PRO A 140 -1.51 -9.82 -0.96
CA PRO A 140 -2.59 -10.70 -0.54
C PRO A 140 -3.79 -10.57 -1.50
N CYS A 141 -4.34 -11.71 -1.91
CA CYS A 141 -5.50 -11.83 -2.78
C CYS A 141 -6.56 -12.67 -2.06
N ARG A 142 -7.66 -12.04 -1.64
CA ARG A 142 -8.74 -12.69 -0.89
C ARG A 142 -10.11 -12.37 -1.48
N SER A 143 -10.99 -13.37 -1.53
CA SER A 143 -12.40 -13.15 -1.87
C SER A 143 -13.10 -12.25 -0.84
N ILE A 144 -13.75 -11.19 -1.31
CA ILE A 144 -14.48 -10.23 -0.48
C ILE A 144 -15.92 -10.71 -0.29
N ALA A 145 -16.39 -10.72 0.97
CA ALA A 145 -17.77 -11.08 1.28
C ALA A 145 -18.75 -10.10 0.63
N GLY A 146 -19.75 -10.61 -0.08
CA GLY A 146 -20.77 -9.79 -0.75
C GLY A 146 -20.45 -9.39 -2.20
N PHE A 147 -19.26 -9.72 -2.72
CA PHE A 147 -18.90 -9.46 -4.12
C PHE A 147 -18.75 -10.78 -4.89
N LYS A 148 -19.63 -11.03 -5.88
CA LYS A 148 -19.65 -12.27 -6.64
C LYS A 148 -18.61 -12.23 -7.77
N THR A 149 -17.60 -13.09 -7.66
CA THR A 149 -16.60 -13.35 -8.70
C THR A 149 -16.76 -14.76 -9.27
N PRO A 150 -16.17 -15.08 -10.44
CA PRO A 150 -16.20 -16.43 -11.00
C PRO A 150 -15.57 -17.51 -10.11
N TYR A 151 -14.62 -17.12 -9.25
CA TYR A 151 -13.96 -18.00 -8.27
C TYR A 151 -14.41 -17.63 -6.86
N GLU A 152 -14.59 -18.63 -6.01
CA GLU A 152 -15.00 -18.49 -4.62
C GLU A 152 -13.88 -18.98 -3.67
N ASN A 153 -13.85 -18.46 -2.44
CA ASN A 153 -12.91 -18.86 -1.38
C ASN A 153 -11.42 -18.76 -1.76
N VAL A 154 -11.06 -17.74 -2.55
CA VAL A 154 -9.65 -17.44 -2.83
C VAL A 154 -9.02 -16.83 -1.58
N ASP A 155 -7.91 -17.41 -1.12
CA ASP A 155 -7.07 -16.90 -0.04
C ASP A 155 -5.61 -17.24 -0.35
N THR A 156 -4.92 -16.35 -1.07
CA THR A 156 -3.53 -16.55 -1.49
C THR A 156 -2.70 -15.30 -1.24
N VAL A 157 -1.40 -15.48 -1.09
CA VAL A 157 -0.44 -14.38 -0.93
C VAL A 157 0.67 -14.56 -1.96
N LEU A 158 0.87 -13.55 -2.80
CA LEU A 158 1.98 -13.49 -3.75
C LEU A 158 3.10 -12.63 -3.17
N ILE A 159 4.29 -13.20 -3.06
CA ILE A 159 5.51 -12.50 -2.68
C ILE A 159 6.33 -12.34 -3.94
N ARG A 160 6.58 -11.09 -4.33
CA ARG A 160 7.35 -10.74 -5.53
C ARG A 160 8.64 -10.03 -5.14
N GLU A 161 9.74 -10.45 -5.74
CA GLU A 161 11.01 -9.74 -5.76
C GLU A 161 10.86 -8.42 -6.54
N ASN A 162 11.41 -7.32 -6.00
CA ASN A 162 11.03 -5.97 -6.39
C ASN A 162 12.22 -5.01 -6.61
N THR A 163 13.43 -5.54 -6.49
CA THR A 163 14.71 -4.81 -6.61
C THR A 163 15.48 -5.15 -7.89
N GLU A 164 15.42 -6.38 -8.39
CA GLU A 164 16.21 -6.86 -9.54
C GLU A 164 15.35 -7.49 -10.66
N GLY A 165 15.96 -8.38 -11.46
CA GLY A 165 15.32 -9.11 -12.56
C GLY A 165 15.17 -8.34 -13.87
N GLU A 166 14.19 -8.74 -14.67
CA GLU A 166 13.88 -8.15 -15.99
C GLU A 166 13.45 -6.67 -15.90
N TYR A 167 13.15 -6.20 -14.69
CA TYR A 167 12.80 -4.81 -14.40
C TYR A 167 14.01 -3.94 -14.03
N SER A 168 15.24 -4.44 -14.23
CA SER A 168 16.47 -3.67 -14.00
C SER A 168 16.58 -2.45 -14.92
N GLY A 169 15.93 -2.48 -16.09
CA GLY A 169 15.95 -1.40 -17.09
C GLY A 169 17.31 -1.25 -17.76
N ILE A 170 18.13 -2.29 -17.74
CA ILE A 170 19.39 -2.37 -18.48
C ILE A 170 19.07 -3.00 -19.83
N GLU A 171 18.99 -2.18 -20.87
CA GLU A 171 18.69 -2.62 -22.23
C GLU A 171 19.87 -2.30 -23.15
N HIS A 172 20.20 -3.22 -24.04
CA HIS A 172 21.23 -3.02 -25.07
C HIS A 172 20.64 -3.28 -26.45
N GLU A 173 20.88 -2.35 -27.39
CA GLU A 173 20.61 -2.59 -28.81
C GLU A 173 21.82 -3.30 -29.42
N VAL A 174 21.61 -4.55 -29.88
CA VAL A 174 22.65 -5.29 -30.59
C VAL A 174 22.47 -5.03 -32.07
N SER A 175 23.35 -4.21 -32.66
CA SER A 175 23.46 -4.07 -34.11
C SER A 175 24.54 -5.03 -34.63
N GLY A 176 24.13 -6.07 -35.37
CA GLY A 176 25.08 -6.91 -36.11
C GLY A 176 25.78 -6.10 -37.20
N SER A 177 27.06 -6.39 -37.46
CA SER A 177 27.84 -5.81 -38.58
C SER A 177 27.24 -6.09 -39.96
N ASP A 178 26.30 -7.02 -40.05
CA ASP A 178 25.78 -7.59 -41.28
C ASP A 178 24.30 -7.19 -41.48
N GLY A 179 23.98 -5.89 -41.37
CA GLY A 179 22.81 -5.23 -41.97
C GLY A 179 21.39 -5.81 -41.81
N GLY A 180 21.16 -6.85 -41.00
CA GLY A 180 19.96 -7.69 -41.15
C GLY A 180 19.08 -7.86 -39.90
N TRP A 181 19.60 -7.64 -38.68
CA TRP A 181 18.82 -7.89 -37.46
C TRP A 181 19.02 -6.78 -36.44
N ARG A 182 17.93 -6.07 -36.13
CA ARG A 182 17.80 -5.18 -34.96
C ARG A 182 16.95 -5.88 -33.92
N GLY A 183 17.59 -6.51 -32.95
CA GLY A 183 16.94 -7.05 -31.76
C GLY A 183 17.22 -6.17 -30.55
N ARG A 184 16.19 -5.84 -29.77
CA ARG A 184 16.36 -5.30 -28.41
C ARG A 184 16.58 -6.49 -27.47
N CYS A 185 17.76 -6.59 -26.86
CA CYS A 185 18.03 -7.59 -25.85
C CYS A 185 17.65 -7.03 -24.47
N ILE A 186 16.88 -7.82 -23.72
CA ILE A 186 16.57 -7.65 -22.29
C ILE A 186 17.56 -8.52 -21.50
#